data_AF-A0A5K7ZGX9-F1
#
_entry.id   AF-A0A5K7ZGX9-F1
#
_cell.length_a   1.000
_cell.length_b   1.000
_cell.length_c   1.000
_cell.angle_alpha   90.00
_cell.angle_beta   90.00
_cell.angle_gamma   90.00
#
_symmetry.space_group_name_H-M   'P 1'
#
loop_
_entity.id
_entity.type
_entity.pdbx_description
1 polymer ?
#
loop_
_entity_poly.entity_id
_entity_poly.type
_entity_poly.pdbx_seq_one_letter_code
_entity_poly.pdbx_strand_id
1 'polypeptide(L)'
;MSKTDEEKMDLAFIENKLRNEDGIVAVVSLMLLVTLTIAGIAAINISNNETGIVRNEQLAAGELYDSESGINIARVNYLDWMTDIFLTAPETTASSTYDVKDNNGETVATLQIRCIENNNSGAVTPIFNNVADELPAVSHTALPPAGSGYSVKYFEARRYSITATSATGGTIVQAGVWKVFNKY
;
A
#
# COMPACT_ATOMS: atom_id res chain seq x y z
N MET A 1 -47.87 40.42 -64.30
CA MET A 1 -46.75 39.60 -63.83
C MET A 1 -46.91 38.24 -64.49
N SER A 2 -45.94 37.79 -65.29
CA SER A 2 -46.05 36.51 -65.99
C SER A 2 -45.95 35.36 -64.98
N LYS A 3 -46.64 34.25 -65.19
CA LYS A 3 -46.55 33.04 -64.36
C LYS A 3 -45.09 32.54 -64.21
N THR A 4 -44.25 32.88 -65.17
CA THR A 4 -42.81 32.59 -65.22
C THR A 4 -41.96 33.47 -64.30
N ASP A 5 -42.46 34.65 -63.89
CA ASP A 5 -41.72 35.56 -63.01
C ASP A 5 -41.90 35.20 -61.53
N GLU A 6 -43.08 34.68 -61.17
CA GLU A 6 -43.41 34.19 -59.83
C GLU A 6 -42.62 32.92 -59.49
N GLU A 7 -42.51 32.00 -60.45
CA GLU A 7 -41.75 30.74 -60.32
C GLU A 7 -40.24 30.98 -60.16
N LYS A 8 -39.69 32.02 -60.82
CA LYS A 8 -38.28 32.43 -60.66
C LYS A 8 -38.01 33.09 -59.31
N MET A 9 -38.97 33.84 -58.77
CA MET A 9 -38.87 34.48 -57.47
C MET A 9 -38.87 33.44 -56.34
N ASP A 10 -39.70 32.41 -56.44
CA ASP A 10 -39.76 31.31 -55.47
C ASP A 10 -38.50 30.43 -55.51
N LEU A 11 -37.98 30.13 -56.70
CA LEU A 11 -36.71 29.41 -56.84
C LEU A 11 -35.53 30.19 -56.25
N ALA A 12 -35.46 31.50 -56.49
CA ALA A 12 -34.41 32.35 -55.92
C ALA A 12 -34.51 32.51 -54.41
N PHE A 13 -35.73 32.51 -53.85
CA PHE A 13 -35.96 32.52 -52.40
C PHE A 13 -35.52 31.20 -51.76
N ILE A 14 -35.89 30.06 -52.36
CA ILE A 14 -35.47 28.74 -51.89
C ILE A 14 -33.96 28.58 -51.99
N GLU A 15 -33.33 29.00 -53.08
CA GLU A 15 -31.88 28.94 -53.29
C GLU A 15 -31.12 29.80 -52.25
N ASN A 16 -31.57 31.01 -51.97
CA ASN A 16 -30.97 31.85 -50.92
C ASN A 16 -31.16 31.26 -49.52
N LYS A 17 -32.31 30.65 -49.24
CA LYS A 17 -32.59 30.05 -47.94
C LYS A 17 -31.74 28.79 -47.71
N LEU A 18 -31.64 27.92 -48.71
CA LEU A 18 -30.75 26.75 -48.71
C LEU A 18 -29.28 27.16 -48.54
N ARG A 19 -28.81 28.17 -49.29
CA ARG A 19 -27.43 28.66 -49.21
C ARG A 19 -27.08 29.30 -47.86
N ASN A 20 -28.06 29.87 -47.16
CA ASN A 20 -27.89 30.42 -45.80
C ASN A 20 -27.89 29.31 -44.73
N GLU A 21 -28.67 28.24 -44.93
CA GLU A 21 -28.70 27.06 -44.06
C GLU A 21 -27.44 26.18 -44.22
N ASP A 22 -26.84 26.10 -45.41
CA ASP A 22 -25.60 25.35 -45.64
C ASP A 22 -24.41 25.90 -44.82
N GLY A 23 -24.34 27.22 -44.65
CA GLY A 23 -23.30 27.87 -43.85
C GLY A 23 -23.44 27.63 -42.34
N ILE A 24 -24.67 27.66 -41.82
CA ILE A 24 -24.91 27.48 -40.38
C ILE A 24 -24.69 26.02 -39.95
N VAL A 25 -25.04 25.05 -40.81
CA VAL A 25 -24.79 23.62 -40.56
C VAL A 25 -23.29 23.34 -40.50
N ALA A 26 -22.47 23.99 -41.34
CA ALA A 26 -21.01 23.88 -41.27
C ALA A 26 -20.44 24.43 -39.95
N VAL A 27 -20.94 25.58 -39.47
CA VAL A 27 -20.49 26.16 -38.19
C VAL A 27 -20.90 25.32 -36.99
N VAL A 28 -22.13 24.81 -36.97
CA VAL A 28 -22.63 23.93 -35.89
C VAL A 28 -21.86 22.62 -35.86
N SER A 29 -21.60 22.01 -37.02
CA SER A 29 -20.81 20.78 -37.10
C SER A 29 -19.36 21.00 -36.64
N LEU A 30 -18.74 22.14 -36.97
CA LEU A 30 -17.41 22.50 -36.49
C LEU A 30 -17.38 22.71 -34.97
N MET A 31 -18.37 23.40 -34.39
CA MET A 31 -18.48 23.57 -32.94
C MET A 31 -18.66 22.24 -32.21
N LEU A 32 -19.47 21.35 -32.78
CA LEU A 32 -19.68 20.00 -32.25
C LEU A 32 -18.39 19.17 -32.29
N LEU A 33 -17.62 19.28 -33.38
CA LEU A 33 -16.35 18.59 -33.54
C LEU A 33 -15.27 19.10 -32.57
N VAL A 34 -15.21 20.42 -32.34
CA VAL A 34 -14.33 21.02 -31.33
C VAL A 34 -14.69 20.54 -29.93
N THR A 35 -15.98 20.51 -29.59
CA THR A 35 -16.46 20.07 -28.27
C THR A 35 -16.13 18.59 -28.03
N LEU A 36 -16.36 17.73 -29.03
CA LEU A 36 -15.98 16.32 -28.99
C LEU A 36 -14.47 16.12 -28.83
N THR A 37 -13.67 16.96 -29.49
CA THR A 37 -12.20 16.87 -29.39
C THR A 37 -11.71 17.22 -27.99
N ILE A 38 -12.26 18.28 -27.38
CA ILE A 38 -11.92 18.66 -26.00
C ILE A 38 -12.37 17.57 -25.01
N ALA A 39 -13.58 17.03 -25.18
CA ALA A 39 -14.07 15.93 -24.37
C ALA A 39 -13.20 14.67 -24.52
N GLY A 40 -12.73 14.36 -25.73
CA GLY A 40 -11.82 13.26 -26.00
C GLY A 40 -10.46 13.42 -25.31
N ILE A 41 -9.85 14.61 -25.38
CA ILE A 41 -8.59 14.91 -24.67
C ILE A 41 -8.77 14.78 -23.16
N ALA A 42 -9.89 15.31 -22.62
CA ALA A 42 -10.20 15.18 -21.20
C ALA A 42 -10.36 13.72 -20.78
N ALA A 43 -11.08 12.90 -21.56
CA ALA A 43 -11.27 11.48 -21.30
C ALA A 43 -9.95 10.70 -21.31
N ILE A 44 -9.04 10.98 -22.25
CA ILE A 44 -7.71 10.35 -22.30
C ILE A 44 -6.90 10.71 -21.05
N ASN A 45 -6.92 11.98 -20.64
CA ASN A 45 -6.19 12.42 -19.45
C ASN A 45 -6.72 11.76 -18.17
N ILE A 46 -8.05 11.66 -18.02
CA ILE A 46 -8.68 10.94 -16.89
C ILE A 46 -8.24 9.48 -16.90
N SER A 47 -8.34 8.81 -18.05
CA SER A 47 -7.98 7.39 -18.19
C SER A 47 -6.50 7.12 -17.86
N ASN A 48 -5.60 8.00 -18.29
CA ASN A 48 -4.17 7.88 -17.97
C ASN A 48 -3.91 8.04 -16.47
N ASN A 49 -4.57 8.99 -15.81
CA ASN A 49 -4.44 9.21 -14.39
C ASN A 49 -5.00 8.04 -13.58
N GLU A 50 -6.19 7.53 -13.94
CA GLU A 50 -6.78 6.36 -13.29
C GLU A 50 -5.90 5.12 -13.43
N THR A 51 -5.36 4.87 -14.62
CA THR A 51 -4.45 3.73 -14.84
C THR A 51 -3.19 3.84 -13.97
N GLY A 52 -2.66 5.07 -13.81
CA GLY A 52 -1.53 5.33 -12.93
C GLY A 52 -1.86 5.06 -11.46
N ILE A 53 -3.03 5.50 -11.00
CA ILE A 53 -3.50 5.28 -9.62
C ILE A 53 -3.69 3.79 -9.35
N VAL A 54 -4.39 3.07 -10.24
CA VAL A 54 -4.64 1.63 -10.09
C VAL A 54 -3.34 0.84 -10.02
N ARG A 55 -2.34 1.19 -10.84
CA ARG A 55 -1.03 0.54 -10.78
C ARG A 55 -0.35 0.78 -9.44
N ASN A 56 -0.36 2.02 -8.94
CA ASN A 56 0.26 2.35 -7.66
C ASN A 56 -0.45 1.65 -6.49
N GLU A 57 -1.78 1.57 -6.52
CA GLU A 57 -2.56 0.83 -5.54
C GLU A 57 -2.24 -0.66 -5.57
N GLN A 58 -2.11 -1.25 -6.75
CA GLN A 58 -1.70 -2.65 -6.90
C GLN A 58 -0.30 -2.90 -6.35
N LEU A 59 0.65 -2.01 -6.61
CA LEU A 59 2.02 -2.11 -6.07
C LEU A 59 2.02 -2.00 -4.54
N ALA A 60 1.31 -1.03 -3.99
CA ALA A 60 1.20 -0.86 -2.54
C ALA A 60 0.53 -2.06 -1.85
N ALA A 61 -0.52 -2.62 -2.45
CA ALA A 61 -1.18 -3.81 -1.94
C ALA A 61 -0.25 -5.05 -1.99
N GLY A 62 0.54 -5.19 -3.04
CA GLY A 62 1.57 -6.23 -3.16
C GLY A 62 2.63 -6.09 -2.07
N GLU A 63 3.19 -4.90 -1.89
CA GLU A 63 4.20 -4.65 -0.85
C GLU A 63 3.67 -4.89 0.57
N LEU A 64 2.40 -4.54 0.83
CA LEU A 64 1.74 -4.84 2.10
C LEU A 64 1.62 -6.34 2.32
N TYR A 65 1.18 -7.08 1.31
CA TYR A 65 1.04 -8.53 1.38
C TYR A 65 2.39 -9.21 1.61
N ASP A 66 3.44 -8.78 0.91
CA ASP A 66 4.79 -9.33 1.07
C ASP A 66 5.34 -9.06 2.48
N SER A 67 5.13 -7.85 2.99
CA SER A 67 5.53 -7.47 4.36
C SER A 67 4.76 -8.25 5.42
N GLU A 68 3.44 -8.39 5.28
CA GLU A 68 2.59 -9.15 6.21
C GLU A 68 2.91 -10.65 6.18
N SER A 69 3.11 -11.21 4.99
CA SER A 69 3.57 -12.59 4.81
C SER A 69 4.92 -12.78 5.49
N GLY A 70 5.86 -11.85 5.31
CA GLY A 70 7.16 -11.85 5.98
C GLY A 70 7.04 -11.93 7.50
N ILE A 71 6.17 -11.12 8.12
CA ILE A 71 5.91 -11.19 9.57
C ILE A 71 5.35 -12.56 9.97
N ASN A 72 4.41 -13.10 9.20
CA ASN A 72 3.82 -14.41 9.51
C ASN A 72 4.86 -15.53 9.42
N ILE A 73 5.75 -15.49 8.43
CA ILE A 73 6.88 -16.42 8.30
C ILE A 73 7.85 -16.24 9.47
N ALA A 74 8.18 -15.00 9.85
CA ALA A 74 9.00 -14.68 11.04
C ALA A 74 8.44 -15.30 12.33
N ARG A 75 7.12 -15.23 12.50
CA ARG A 75 6.41 -15.74 13.67
C ARG A 75 6.39 -17.27 13.73
N VAL A 76 6.16 -17.92 12.59
CA VAL A 76 5.87 -19.36 12.51
C VAL A 76 7.11 -20.19 12.18
N ASN A 77 7.90 -19.77 11.19
CA ASN A 77 8.95 -20.59 10.57
C ASN A 77 10.36 -20.25 11.06
N TYR A 78 10.64 -19.00 11.41
CA TYR A 78 11.95 -18.63 11.92
C TYR A 78 12.01 -18.85 13.43
N LEU A 79 12.60 -19.99 13.84
CA LEU A 79 13.00 -20.23 15.24
C LEU A 79 14.43 -19.75 15.51
N ASP A 80 15.19 -19.41 14.46
CA ASP A 80 16.62 -19.11 14.54
C ASP A 80 16.93 -17.77 15.26
N TRP A 81 15.96 -16.87 15.38
CA TRP A 81 16.11 -15.67 16.20
C TRP A 81 15.79 -15.92 17.67
N MET A 82 15.19 -17.06 18.00
CA MET A 82 14.99 -17.51 19.38
C MET A 82 16.13 -18.39 19.86
N THR A 83 17.36 -18.00 19.53
CA THR A 83 18.55 -18.66 20.08
C THR A 83 18.71 -18.31 21.55
N ASP A 84 19.40 -19.16 22.31
CA ASP A 84 19.76 -18.88 23.70
C ASP A 84 20.47 -17.54 23.85
N ILE A 85 21.24 -17.12 22.83
CA ILE A 85 21.91 -15.83 22.78
C ILE A 85 20.89 -14.68 22.81
N PHE A 86 19.85 -14.74 21.98
CA PHE A 86 18.81 -13.73 21.95
C PHE A 86 17.98 -13.72 23.25
N LEU A 87 17.77 -14.88 23.88
CA LEU A 87 17.03 -15.01 25.14
C LEU A 87 17.80 -14.52 26.37
N THR A 88 19.12 -14.62 26.34
CA THR A 88 19.99 -14.20 27.45
C THR A 88 20.50 -12.77 27.29
N ALA A 89 20.40 -12.19 26.08
CA ALA A 89 20.77 -10.82 25.82
C ALA A 89 19.87 -9.82 26.58
N PRO A 90 20.43 -8.67 27.04
CA PRO A 90 19.65 -7.58 27.60
C PRO A 90 18.58 -7.07 26.61
N GLU A 91 17.42 -6.68 27.12
CA GLU A 91 16.28 -6.16 26.33
C GLU A 91 16.68 -4.99 25.40
N THR A 92 17.65 -4.17 25.83
CA THR A 92 18.16 -3.01 25.09
C THR A 92 19.10 -3.35 23.94
N THR A 93 19.51 -4.62 23.80
CA THR A 93 20.47 -5.08 22.79
C THR A 93 20.02 -6.31 22.02
N ALA A 94 19.05 -7.06 22.57
CA ALA A 94 18.49 -8.27 21.97
C ALA A 94 17.74 -7.93 20.67
N SER A 95 18.39 -8.21 19.54
CA SER A 95 17.89 -7.89 18.22
C SER A 95 18.35 -8.91 17.18
N SER A 96 17.61 -9.04 16.09
CA SER A 96 17.98 -9.87 14.94
C SER A 96 17.38 -9.32 13.65
N THR A 97 18.06 -9.53 12.54
CA THR A 97 17.62 -9.08 11.21
C THR A 97 17.64 -10.24 10.23
N TYR A 98 16.60 -10.37 9.41
CA TYR A 98 16.47 -11.43 8.41
C TYR A 98 15.90 -10.88 7.11
N ASP A 99 16.31 -11.46 6.00
CA ASP A 99 15.70 -11.18 4.70
C ASP A 99 14.74 -12.30 4.33
N VAL A 100 13.50 -11.94 4.04
CA VAL A 100 12.51 -12.83 3.44
C VAL A 100 12.76 -12.82 1.95
N LYS A 101 12.96 -14.01 1.39
CA LYS A 101 13.26 -14.20 -0.03
C LYS A 101 12.11 -14.88 -0.75
N ASP A 102 11.91 -14.52 -2.01
CA ASP A 102 10.97 -15.21 -2.89
C ASP A 102 11.54 -16.56 -3.38
N ASN A 103 10.78 -17.24 -4.24
CA ASN A 103 11.18 -18.51 -4.85
C ASN A 103 12.41 -18.38 -5.77
N ASN A 104 12.77 -17.16 -6.17
CA ASN A 104 13.91 -16.87 -7.03
C ASN A 104 15.15 -16.46 -6.21
N GLY A 105 15.01 -16.31 -4.89
CA GLY A 105 16.08 -15.93 -3.98
C GLY A 105 16.24 -14.41 -3.81
N GLU A 106 15.35 -13.61 -4.38
CA GLU A 106 15.34 -12.15 -4.26
C GLU A 106 14.68 -11.72 -2.94
N THR A 107 15.24 -10.72 -2.27
CA THR A 107 14.68 -10.22 -1.03
C THR A 107 13.38 -9.44 -1.32
N VAL A 108 12.28 -9.88 -0.72
CA VAL A 108 10.95 -9.23 -0.83
C VAL A 108 10.64 -8.35 0.38
N ALA A 109 11.18 -8.71 1.55
CA ALA A 109 11.04 -7.92 2.77
C ALA A 109 12.21 -8.16 3.71
N THR A 110 12.64 -7.13 4.44
CA THR A 110 13.60 -7.24 5.54
C THR A 110 12.87 -7.17 6.86
N LEU A 111 13.10 -8.16 7.70
CA LEU A 111 12.57 -8.33 9.03
C LEU A 111 13.57 -7.84 10.06
N GLN A 112 13.11 -7.01 10.97
CA GLN A 112 13.85 -6.55 12.13
C GLN A 112 13.08 -6.94 13.38
N ILE A 113 13.71 -7.75 14.22
CA ILE A 113 13.11 -8.34 15.41
C ILE A 113 13.85 -7.79 16.62
N ARG A 114 13.11 -7.35 17.64
CA ARG A 114 13.68 -6.89 18.91
C ARG A 114 12.79 -7.21 20.10
N CYS A 115 13.40 -7.25 21.27
CA CYS A 115 12.64 -7.19 22.53
C CYS A 115 11.94 -5.84 22.66
N ILE A 116 10.72 -5.86 23.20
CA ILE A 116 10.06 -4.65 23.65
C ILE A 116 10.51 -4.37 25.08
N GLU A 117 11.00 -3.16 25.34
CA GLU A 117 11.58 -2.80 26.64
C GLU A 117 10.52 -2.60 27.71
N ASN A 118 10.81 -3.11 28.92
CA ASN A 118 10.00 -2.85 30.10
C ASN A 118 10.51 -1.63 30.89
N ASN A 119 10.31 -0.42 30.35
CA ASN A 119 10.80 0.79 31.01
C ASN A 119 9.70 1.67 31.62
N ASN A 120 8.42 1.28 31.58
CA ASN A 120 7.25 1.97 32.17
C ASN A 120 7.15 3.49 31.88
N SER A 121 8.02 4.01 31.02
CA SER A 121 8.22 5.43 30.74
C SER A 121 7.87 5.77 29.29
N GLY A 122 7.52 4.76 28.48
CA GLY A 122 7.16 4.91 27.07
C GLY A 122 8.33 5.21 26.13
N ALA A 123 9.52 5.53 26.66
CA ALA A 123 10.74 5.70 25.86
C ALA A 123 11.23 4.32 25.37
N VAL A 124 11.95 4.23 24.25
CA VAL A 124 12.57 2.98 23.79
C VAL A 124 14.02 3.29 23.44
N THR A 125 14.95 2.41 23.85
CA THR A 125 16.35 2.52 23.44
C THR A 125 16.44 2.17 21.95
N PRO A 126 16.95 3.06 21.09
CA PRO A 126 17.10 2.77 19.67
C PRO A 126 18.11 1.65 19.45
N ILE A 127 17.75 0.67 18.62
CA ILE A 127 18.64 -0.41 18.18
C ILE A 127 18.84 -0.34 16.67
N PHE A 128 17.76 -0.15 15.92
CA PHE A 128 17.75 -0.19 14.47
C PHE A 128 17.70 1.18 13.82
N ASN A 129 17.42 2.26 14.57
CA ASN A 129 17.39 3.67 14.15
C ASN A 129 16.25 4.10 13.19
N ASN A 130 15.27 3.22 12.95
CA ASN A 130 14.12 3.46 12.07
C ASN A 130 12.77 3.21 12.78
N VAL A 131 11.66 3.19 12.02
CA VAL A 131 10.30 2.89 12.50
C VAL A 131 10.25 1.62 13.36
N ALA A 132 11.17 0.66 13.18
CA ALA A 132 11.25 -0.56 14.01
C ALA A 132 11.39 -0.32 15.51
N ASP A 133 11.86 0.87 15.92
CA ASP A 133 12.06 1.28 17.31
C ASP A 133 10.88 2.12 17.88
N GLU A 134 9.88 2.46 17.07
CA GLU A 134 8.76 3.36 17.46
C GLU A 134 7.62 2.67 18.23
N LEU A 135 7.77 1.39 18.57
CA LEU A 135 6.73 0.67 19.30
C LEU A 135 6.64 1.12 20.76
N PRO A 136 5.44 1.20 21.34
CA PRO A 136 5.29 1.57 22.75
C PRO A 136 6.03 0.59 23.66
N ALA A 137 6.82 1.14 24.59
CA ALA A 137 7.42 0.35 25.64
C ALA A 137 6.33 -0.22 26.57
N VAL A 138 6.39 -1.53 26.77
CA VAL A 138 5.43 -2.32 27.55
C VAL A 138 6.17 -3.44 28.26
N SER A 139 5.56 -4.04 29.28
CA SER A 139 6.18 -5.17 29.98
C SER A 139 6.64 -6.25 29.00
N HIS A 140 7.95 -6.44 28.92
CA HIS A 140 8.59 -7.46 28.09
C HIS A 140 8.16 -8.86 28.52
N THR A 141 8.03 -9.08 29.82
CA THR A 141 7.72 -10.37 30.42
C THR A 141 6.29 -10.41 30.96
N ALA A 142 5.67 -11.58 30.88
CA ALA A 142 4.37 -11.87 31.47
C ALA A 142 4.30 -13.33 31.93
N LEU A 143 3.36 -13.62 32.82
CA LEU A 143 3.04 -14.98 33.19
C LEU A 143 2.39 -15.70 31.99
N PRO A 144 2.70 -16.99 31.76
CA PRO A 144 1.96 -17.79 30.80
C PRO A 144 0.45 -17.76 31.10
N PRO A 145 -0.42 -17.73 30.09
CA PRO A 145 -1.87 -17.70 30.31
C PRO A 145 -2.35 -18.87 31.17
N ALA A 146 -3.32 -18.61 32.05
CA ALA A 146 -3.92 -19.67 32.87
C ALA A 146 -4.57 -20.74 31.98
N GLY A 147 -4.33 -22.01 32.29
CA GLY A 147 -4.85 -23.14 31.51
C GLY A 147 -4.08 -23.45 30.22
N SER A 148 -2.98 -22.75 29.92
CA SER A 148 -2.14 -23.01 28.74
C SER A 148 -1.31 -24.30 28.80
N GLY A 149 -1.28 -24.98 29.95
CA GLY A 149 -0.43 -26.15 30.19
C GLY A 149 1.03 -25.82 30.53
N TYR A 150 1.44 -24.55 30.43
CA TYR A 150 2.77 -24.11 30.84
C TYR A 150 2.86 -23.87 32.34
N SER A 151 3.86 -24.49 32.97
CA SER A 151 4.15 -24.24 34.38
C SER A 151 4.85 -22.89 34.54
N VAL A 152 4.29 -22.01 35.37
CA VAL A 152 4.89 -20.71 35.73
C VAL A 152 6.29 -20.82 36.34
N LYS A 153 6.65 -22.00 36.87
CA LYS A 153 7.98 -22.25 37.44
C LYS A 153 9.05 -22.39 36.35
N TYR A 154 8.70 -23.01 35.23
CA TYR A 154 9.64 -23.34 34.17
C TYR A 154 9.51 -22.42 32.95
N PHE A 155 8.35 -21.78 32.77
CA PHE A 155 8.08 -20.98 31.58
C PHE A 155 7.71 -19.53 31.91
N GLU A 156 8.01 -18.65 30.96
CA GLU A 156 7.56 -17.26 30.94
C GLU A 156 7.13 -16.85 29.53
N ALA A 157 6.19 -15.91 29.43
CA ALA A 157 5.84 -15.31 28.16
C ALA A 157 6.68 -14.04 27.98
N ARG A 158 7.27 -13.87 26.80
CA ARG A 158 7.99 -12.66 26.42
C ARG A 158 7.38 -12.02 25.18
N ARG A 159 7.43 -10.69 25.11
CA ARG A 159 6.88 -9.88 24.02
C ARG A 159 7.98 -9.31 23.15
N TYR A 160 7.82 -9.45 21.84
CA TYR A 160 8.74 -8.96 20.83
C TYR A 160 8.04 -8.06 19.83
N SER A 161 8.83 -7.19 19.24
CA SER A 161 8.51 -6.50 18.00
C SER A 161 9.04 -7.32 16.83
N ILE A 162 8.21 -7.47 15.81
CA ILE A 162 8.64 -7.84 14.46
C ILE A 162 8.23 -6.70 13.55
N THR A 163 9.20 -6.08 12.91
CA THR A 163 9.00 -5.07 11.87
C THR A 163 9.40 -5.66 10.54
N ALA A 164 8.50 -5.64 9.56
CA ALA A 164 8.80 -5.97 8.18
C ALA A 164 8.82 -4.71 7.35
N THR A 165 9.90 -4.50 6.61
CA THR A 165 10.04 -3.43 5.63
C THR A 165 10.06 -4.06 4.25
N SER A 166 9.20 -3.61 3.32
CA SER A 166 9.23 -4.07 1.94
C SER A 166 10.60 -3.79 1.30
N ALA A 167 11.03 -4.58 0.31
CA ALA A 167 12.35 -4.41 -0.30
C ALA A 167 12.59 -3.00 -0.90
N THR A 168 11.51 -2.33 -1.32
CA THR A 168 11.52 -0.95 -1.83
C THR A 168 11.54 0.09 -0.71
N GLY A 169 11.21 -0.29 0.52
CA GLY A 169 11.02 0.59 1.67
C GLY A 169 9.71 1.39 1.65
N GLY A 170 8.82 1.12 0.68
CA GLY A 170 7.55 1.84 0.53
C GLY A 170 6.51 1.49 1.59
N THR A 171 6.60 0.29 2.16
CA THR A 171 5.65 -0.24 3.15
C THR A 171 6.39 -0.80 4.36
N ILE A 172 5.94 -0.42 5.54
CA ILE A 172 6.46 -0.92 6.82
C ILE A 172 5.28 -1.43 7.64
N VAL A 173 5.38 -2.68 8.08
CA VAL A 173 4.37 -3.32 8.94
C VAL A 173 5.03 -3.72 10.25
N GLN A 174 4.35 -3.50 11.36
CA GLN A 174 4.84 -3.84 12.69
C GLN A 174 3.83 -4.68 13.45
N ALA A 175 4.33 -5.72 14.12
CA ALA A 175 3.52 -6.58 14.97
C ALA A 175 4.21 -6.80 16.31
N GLY A 176 3.44 -6.61 17.39
CA GLY A 176 3.80 -7.08 18.71
C GLY A 176 3.37 -8.54 18.89
N VAL A 177 4.32 -9.43 19.12
CA VAL A 177 4.05 -10.87 19.28
C VAL A 177 4.44 -11.35 20.68
N TRP A 178 3.62 -12.24 21.24
CA TRP A 178 3.93 -12.94 22.48
C TRP A 178 4.40 -14.36 22.15
N LYS A 179 5.46 -14.80 22.82
CA LYS A 179 5.95 -16.18 22.71
C LYS A 179 6.33 -16.70 24.09
N VAL A 180 6.19 -18.01 24.30
CA VAL A 180 6.48 -18.65 25.58
C VAL A 180 7.87 -19.28 25.52
N PHE A 181 8.64 -19.11 26.60
CA PHE A 181 10.03 -19.55 26.72
C PHE A 181 10.22 -20.36 27.98
N ASN A 182 11.16 -21.30 27.92
CA ASN A 182 11.71 -21.92 29.12
C ASN A 182 12.67 -20.93 29.79
N LYS A 183 12.63 -20.87 31.13
CA LYS A 183 13.50 -20.03 31.96
C LYS A 183 14.92 -20.58 32.09
N TYR A 184 15.14 -21.84 31.70
CA TYR A 184 16.39 -22.59 31.87
C TYR A 184 16.84 -23.24 30.57
#